data_AF-A0A3B1CFW1-F1
#
_entry.id   AF-A0A3B1CFW1-F1
#
_cell.length_a   1.000
_cell.length_b   1.000
_cell.length_c   1.000
_cell.angle_alpha   90.00
_cell.angle_beta   90.00
_cell.angle_gamma   90.00
#
_symmetry.space_group_name_H-M   'P 1'
#
loop_
_entity.id
_entity.type
_entity.pdbx_description
1 polymer ?
#
loop_
_entity_poly.entity_id
_entity_poly.type
_entity_poly.pdbx_seq_one_letter_code
_entity_poly.pdbx_strand_id
1 'polypeptide(L)'
;MVILKKALKDRIYGPDDYLLINPKNGSFYNYNEIGKIFMRARKKAEYNVELNEFGRHSWATQRLSEGWSYDQVAAFLLNTAAVVEKNYTNVNVAVRKSIISLHEKRREKEKKKKRKATSAG
;
A
#
# COMPACT_ATOMS: atom_id res chain seq x y z
N MET A 1 -14.92 21.20 8.01
CA MET A 1 -14.29 19.89 8.34
C MET A 1 -14.52 19.42 9.78
N VAL A 2 -14.88 20.30 10.74
CA VAL A 2 -15.16 19.93 12.14
C VAL A 2 -16.46 19.12 12.31
N ILE A 3 -17.48 19.43 11.49
CA ILE A 3 -18.81 18.79 11.54
C ILE A 3 -18.74 17.29 11.17
N LEU A 4 -17.97 16.93 10.13
CA LEU A 4 -17.81 15.54 9.69
C LEU A 4 -17.08 14.67 10.74
N LYS A 5 -16.05 15.23 11.38
CA LYS A 5 -15.31 14.54 12.46
C LYS A 5 -16.18 14.28 13.68
N LYS A 6 -17.12 15.18 14.00
CA LYS A 6 -18.06 15.01 15.13
C LYS A 6 -19.09 13.92 14.80
N ALA A 7 -19.70 13.97 13.61
CA ALA A 7 -20.67 12.98 13.16
C ALA A 7 -20.11 11.55 13.03
N LEU A 8 -18.83 11.40 12.67
CA LEU A 8 -18.15 10.10 12.63
C LEU A 8 -17.76 9.56 14.01
N LYS A 9 -17.65 10.43 15.02
CA LYS A 9 -17.26 10.08 16.39
C LYS A 9 -18.43 9.55 17.22
N ASP A 10 -19.64 10.00 16.89
CA ASP A 10 -20.88 9.60 17.57
C ASP A 10 -21.52 8.35 16.95
N ARG A 11 -20.96 7.80 15.85
CA ARG A 11 -21.36 6.50 15.32
C ARG A 11 -20.74 5.38 16.15
N ILE A 12 -21.58 4.68 16.89
CA ILE A 12 -21.26 3.35 17.41
C ILE A 12 -21.37 2.39 16.23
N TYR A 13 -20.24 1.96 15.69
CA TYR A 13 -20.18 0.95 14.64
C TYR A 13 -20.43 -0.43 15.27
N GLY A 14 -21.41 -1.17 14.75
CA GLY A 14 -21.67 -2.55 15.13
C GLY A 14 -20.62 -3.51 14.54
N PRO A 15 -20.51 -4.74 15.04
CA PRO A 15 -19.57 -5.73 14.51
C PRO A 15 -19.69 -5.95 12.99
N ASP A 16 -20.92 -5.88 12.46
CA ASP A 16 -21.21 -6.06 11.03
C ASP A 16 -20.83 -4.86 10.16
N ASP A 17 -20.55 -3.69 10.77
CA ASP A 17 -20.06 -2.51 10.06
C ASP A 17 -18.55 -2.59 9.75
N TYR A 18 -17.85 -3.59 10.32
CA TYR A 18 -16.42 -3.78 10.13
C TYR A 18 -16.14 -4.86 9.08
N LEU A 19 -15.49 -4.45 7.98
CA LEU A 19 -15.07 -5.36 6.91
C LEU A 19 -13.98 -6.37 7.34
N LEU A 20 -13.16 -6.00 8.34
CA LEU A 20 -12.01 -6.79 8.79
C LEU A 20 -12.25 -7.30 10.21
N ILE A 21 -12.81 -8.51 10.31
CA ILE A 21 -13.08 -9.19 11.56
C ILE A 21 -12.05 -10.29 11.80
N ASN A 22 -11.55 -10.39 13.03
CA ASN A 22 -10.69 -11.47 13.47
C ASN A 22 -11.52 -12.74 13.69
N PRO A 23 -11.30 -13.81 12.90
CA PRO A 23 -12.13 -15.01 12.96
C PRO A 23 -11.97 -15.80 14.27
N LYS A 24 -10.95 -15.50 15.08
CA LYS A 24 -10.68 -16.24 16.33
C LYS A 24 -11.51 -15.75 17.52
N ASN A 25 -11.85 -14.46 17.54
CA ASN A 25 -12.48 -13.82 18.70
C ASN A 25 -13.63 -12.87 18.31
N GLY A 26 -13.95 -12.74 17.01
CA GLY A 26 -15.02 -11.88 16.51
C GLY A 26 -14.74 -10.38 16.63
N SER A 27 -13.54 -9.96 17.08
CA SER A 27 -13.21 -8.54 17.21
C SER A 27 -12.77 -7.96 15.88
N PHE A 28 -13.07 -6.69 15.61
CA PHE A 28 -12.52 -6.00 14.44
C PHE A 28 -11.00 -5.80 14.58
N TYR A 29 -10.29 -5.79 13.44
CA TYR A 29 -8.87 -5.46 13.41
C TYR A 29 -8.66 -3.94 13.50
N ASN A 30 -7.91 -3.49 14.50
CA ASN A 30 -7.46 -2.11 14.56
C ASN A 30 -6.24 -1.86 13.65
N TYR A 31 -5.90 -0.60 13.42
CA TYR A 31 -4.80 -0.21 12.53
C TYR A 31 -3.45 -0.86 12.91
N ASN A 32 -3.15 -0.99 14.20
CA ASN A 32 -1.90 -1.60 14.66
C ASN A 32 -1.86 -3.10 14.35
N GLU A 33 -2.98 -3.80 14.47
CA GLU A 33 -3.07 -5.22 14.15
C GLU A 33 -2.93 -5.47 12.65
N ILE A 34 -3.57 -4.64 11.82
CA ILE A 34 -3.40 -4.65 10.36
C ILE A 34 -1.94 -4.38 10.01
N GLY A 35 -1.31 -3.38 10.67
CA GLY A 35 0.11 -3.09 10.54
C GLY A 35 0.98 -4.31 10.84
N LYS A 36 0.73 -5.03 11.95
CA LYS A 36 1.47 -6.26 12.29
C LYS A 36 1.27 -7.37 11.26
N ILE A 37 0.06 -7.54 10.73
CA ILE A 37 -0.22 -8.51 9.65
C ILE A 37 0.61 -8.16 8.41
N PHE A 38 0.60 -6.89 8.01
CA PHE A 38 1.39 -6.39 6.89
C PHE A 38 2.90 -6.57 7.11
N MET A 39 3.41 -6.28 8.31
CA MET A 39 4.83 -6.45 8.65
C MET A 39 5.29 -7.92 8.55
N ARG A 40 4.42 -8.88 8.87
CA ARG A 40 4.72 -10.30 8.64
C ARG A 40 4.71 -10.65 7.16
N ALA A 41 3.72 -10.14 6.41
CA ALA A 41 3.63 -10.36 4.97
C ALA A 41 4.83 -9.78 4.22
N ARG A 42 5.24 -8.53 4.53
CA ARG A 42 6.40 -7.88 3.90
C ARG A 42 7.71 -8.63 4.17
N LYS A 43 7.88 -9.18 5.39
CA LYS A 43 9.07 -9.97 5.75
C LYS A 43 9.14 -11.24 4.91
N LYS A 44 8.01 -11.91 4.69
CA LYS A 44 7.91 -13.10 3.83
C LYS A 44 8.12 -12.77 2.35
N ALA A 45 7.72 -11.59 1.93
CA ALA A 45 7.85 -11.12 0.54
C ALA A 45 9.16 -10.34 0.28
N GLU A 46 10.01 -10.21 1.29
CA GLU A 46 11.31 -9.53 1.23
C GLU A 46 11.23 -8.05 0.76
N TYR A 47 10.16 -7.35 1.11
CA TYR A 47 10.01 -5.91 0.88
C TYR A 47 10.25 -5.10 2.15
N ASN A 48 10.99 -4.00 2.03
CA ASN A 48 11.24 -3.05 3.12
C ASN A 48 10.47 -1.74 2.92
N VAL A 49 9.14 -1.82 2.94
CA VAL A 49 8.23 -0.68 2.85
C VAL A 49 7.19 -0.73 3.96
N GLU A 50 6.68 0.42 4.38
CA GLU A 50 5.59 0.52 5.35
C GLU A 50 4.21 0.36 4.69
N LEU A 51 3.18 0.07 5.50
CA LEU A 51 1.82 -0.19 4.99
C LEU A 51 1.25 1.02 4.22
N ASN A 52 1.40 2.23 4.78
CA ASN A 52 0.91 3.45 4.12
C ASN A 52 1.69 3.74 2.81
N GLU A 53 3.00 3.46 2.80
CA GLU A 53 3.84 3.58 1.61
C GLU A 53 3.42 2.60 0.51
N PHE A 54 3.19 1.34 0.90
CA PHE A 54 2.78 0.29 -0.03
C PHE A 54 1.39 0.52 -0.61
N GLY A 55 0.42 0.94 0.21
CA GLY A 55 -0.94 1.20 -0.24
C GLY A 55 -1.10 2.58 -0.88
N ARG A 56 -1.18 3.60 -0.03
CA ARG A 56 -1.54 4.97 -0.43
C ARG A 56 -0.57 5.56 -1.45
N HIS A 57 0.74 5.49 -1.17
CA HIS A 57 1.75 6.13 -2.01
C HIS A 57 2.01 5.36 -3.31
N SER A 58 1.99 4.02 -3.31
CA SER A 58 2.09 3.25 -4.57
C SER A 58 0.92 3.51 -5.50
N TRP A 59 -0.31 3.54 -4.98
CA TRP A 59 -1.51 3.81 -5.77
C TRP A 59 -1.46 5.20 -6.39
N ALA A 60 -1.14 6.23 -5.59
CA ALA A 60 -1.07 7.61 -6.05
C ALA A 60 -0.02 7.78 -7.18
N THR A 61 1.19 7.26 -6.98
CA THR A 61 2.24 7.31 -8.01
C THR A 61 1.84 6.58 -9.28
N GLN A 62 1.20 5.41 -9.16
CA GLN A 62 0.75 4.66 -10.33
C GLN A 62 -0.24 5.47 -11.17
N ARG A 63 -1.27 6.07 -10.55
CA ARG A 63 -2.27 6.87 -11.27
C ARG A 63 -1.67 8.10 -11.92
N LEU A 64 -0.77 8.80 -11.24
CA LEU A 64 -0.03 9.91 -11.83
C LEU A 64 0.81 9.46 -13.03
N SER A 65 1.44 8.29 -12.96
CA SER A 65 2.21 7.73 -14.09
C SER A 65 1.35 7.30 -15.28
N GLU A 66 0.06 7.06 -15.06
CA GLU A 66 -0.95 6.78 -16.08
C GLU A 66 -1.59 8.06 -16.64
N GLY A 67 -1.14 9.25 -16.21
CA GLY A 67 -1.60 10.54 -16.73
C GLY A 67 -2.76 11.17 -15.96
N TRP A 68 -3.11 10.65 -14.78
CA TRP A 68 -4.11 11.29 -13.92
C TRP A 68 -3.63 12.65 -13.43
N SER A 69 -4.54 13.61 -13.28
CA SER A 69 -4.23 14.91 -12.70
C SER A 69 -4.06 14.83 -11.18
N TYR A 70 -3.34 15.80 -10.60
CA TYR A 70 -3.21 15.91 -9.15
C TYR A 70 -4.57 16.07 -8.46
N ASP A 71 -5.53 16.77 -9.08
CA ASP A 71 -6.89 16.91 -8.55
C ASP A 71 -7.63 15.57 -8.48
N GLN A 72 -7.54 14.74 -9.53
CA GLN A 72 -8.18 13.42 -9.55
C GLN A 72 -7.63 12.50 -8.46
N VAL A 73 -6.32 12.52 -8.26
CA VAL A 73 -5.65 11.74 -7.20
C VAL A 73 -6.00 12.32 -5.82
N ALA A 74 -6.06 13.65 -5.68
CA ALA A 74 -6.40 14.32 -4.43
C ALA A 74 -7.82 13.99 -3.97
N ALA A 75 -8.79 13.97 -4.89
CA ALA A 75 -10.17 13.57 -4.60
C ALA A 75 -10.24 12.15 -4.03
N PHE A 76 -9.52 11.19 -4.62
CA PHE A 76 -9.51 9.80 -4.14
C PHE A 76 -8.81 9.65 -2.78
N LEU A 77 -7.74 10.42 -2.56
CA LEU A 77 -6.96 10.38 -1.32
C LEU A 77 -7.52 11.24 -0.19
N LEU A 78 -8.70 11.86 -0.40
CA LEU A 78 -9.33 12.82 0.51
C LEU A 78 -8.35 13.92 0.95
N ASN A 79 -7.65 14.49 -0.02
CA ASN A 79 -6.60 15.50 0.19
C ASN A 79 -6.76 16.67 -0.79
N THR A 80 -5.84 17.65 -0.74
CA THR A 80 -5.79 18.74 -1.74
C THR A 80 -4.76 18.45 -2.82
N ALA A 81 -4.97 19.00 -4.01
CA ALA A 81 -4.03 18.85 -5.13
C ALA A 81 -2.63 19.36 -4.78
N ALA A 82 -2.53 20.49 -4.07
CA ALA A 82 -1.24 21.02 -3.60
C ALA A 82 -0.47 20.04 -2.69
N VAL A 83 -1.16 19.26 -1.85
CA VAL A 83 -0.52 18.25 -1.00
C VAL A 83 -0.10 17.03 -1.81
N VAL A 84 -0.90 16.63 -2.79
CA VAL A 84 -0.54 15.54 -3.73
C VAL A 84 0.68 15.96 -4.55
N GLU A 85 0.65 17.13 -5.16
CA GLU A 85 1.78 17.70 -5.91
C GLU A 85 3.05 17.74 -5.03
N LYS A 86 3.01 18.38 -3.86
CA LYS A 86 4.19 18.40 -2.95
C LYS A 86 4.79 17.01 -2.67
N ASN A 87 3.94 16.00 -2.48
CA ASN A 87 4.37 14.65 -2.10
C ASN A 87 4.82 13.79 -3.28
N TYR A 88 4.31 14.05 -4.49
CA TYR A 88 4.52 13.15 -5.64
C TYR A 88 5.20 13.83 -6.84
N THR A 89 5.37 15.15 -6.84
CA THR A 89 6.13 15.88 -7.87
C THR A 89 7.62 15.54 -7.84
N ASN A 90 8.18 15.19 -6.67
CA ASN A 90 9.61 14.89 -6.50
C ASN A 90 9.98 13.40 -6.60
N VAL A 91 9.01 12.48 -6.60
CA VAL A 91 9.31 11.05 -6.78
C VAL A 91 9.30 10.76 -8.27
N ASN A 92 10.43 11.10 -8.89
CA ASN A 92 10.77 10.83 -10.27
C ASN A 92 10.31 9.40 -10.61
N VAL A 93 9.22 9.28 -11.38
CA VAL A 93 8.59 8.01 -11.76
C VAL A 93 9.63 7.04 -12.36
N ALA A 94 10.72 7.57 -12.93
CA ALA A 94 11.90 6.84 -13.37
C ALA A 94 12.65 6.09 -12.25
N VAL A 95 12.84 6.67 -11.07
CA VAL A 95 13.53 6.05 -9.92
C VAL A 95 12.70 4.92 -9.32
N ARG A 96 11.37 5.04 -9.30
CA ARG A 96 10.50 3.94 -8.84
C ARG A 96 10.40 2.81 -9.87
N LYS A 97 10.33 3.14 -11.18
CA LYS A 97 10.43 2.13 -12.26
C LYS A 97 11.76 1.37 -12.20
N SER A 98 12.87 2.03 -11.88
CA SER A 98 14.17 1.36 -11.76
C SER A 98 14.22 0.40 -10.55
N ILE A 99 13.64 0.78 -9.40
CA ILE A 99 13.53 -0.10 -8.22
C ILE A 99 12.66 -1.33 -8.53
N ILE A 100 11.49 -1.15 -9.18
CA ILE A 100 10.61 -2.25 -9.58
C ILE A 100 11.33 -3.19 -10.56
N SER A 101 11.99 -2.63 -11.59
CA SER A 101 12.75 -3.41 -12.56
C SER A 101 13.89 -4.23 -11.91
N LEU A 102 14.58 -3.66 -10.92
CA LEU A 102 15.62 -4.36 -10.17
C LEU A 102 15.06 -5.57 -9.40
N HIS A 103 13.87 -5.43 -8.79
CA HIS A 103 13.21 -6.52 -8.07
C HIS A 103 12.70 -7.63 -9.00
N GLU A 104 12.17 -7.29 -10.18
CA GLU A 104 11.76 -8.28 -11.18
C GLU A 104 12.96 -9.08 -11.71
N LYS A 105 14.06 -8.40 -12.05
CA LYS A 105 15.31 -9.05 -12.48
C LYS A 105 15.89 -9.98 -11.41
N ARG A 106 15.79 -9.63 -10.11
CA ARG A 106 16.20 -10.51 -9.01
C ARG A 106 15.34 -11.77 -8.95
N ARG A 107 14.00 -11.63 -9.02
CA ARG A 107 13.07 -12.77 -9.01
C ARG A 107 13.29 -13.72 -10.18
N GLU A 108 13.60 -13.21 -11.37
CA GLU A 108 13.96 -14.05 -12.52
C GLU A 108 15.26 -14.82 -12.29
N LYS A 109 16.30 -14.16 -11.76
CA LYS A 109 17.57 -14.82 -11.43
C LYS A 109 17.39 -15.94 -10.42
N GLU A 110 16.60 -15.74 -9.38
CA GLU A 110 16.31 -16.76 -8.37
C GLU A 110 15.51 -17.94 -8.94
N LYS A 111 14.50 -17.68 -9.78
CA LYS A 111 13.77 -18.74 -10.50
C LYS A 111 14.71 -19.58 -11.38
N LYS A 112 15.63 -18.93 -12.10
CA LYS A 112 16.65 -19.62 -12.92
C LYS A 112 17.62 -20.43 -12.06
N LYS A 113 18.06 -19.90 -10.90
CA LYS A 113 18.94 -20.60 -9.97
C LYS A 113 18.28 -21.86 -9.38
N LYS A 114 17.01 -21.76 -8.98
CA LYS A 114 16.22 -22.90 -8.49
C LYS A 114 16.04 -23.98 -9.56
N ARG A 115 15.70 -23.60 -10.80
CA ARG A 115 15.56 -24.55 -11.92
C ARG A 115 16.85 -25.33 -12.22
N LYS A 116 18.01 -24.67 -12.16
CA LYS A 116 19.32 -25.32 -12.36
C LYS A 116 19.70 -26.27 -11.23
N ALA A 117 19.29 -25.98 -10.00
CA ALA A 117 19.57 -26.85 -8.85
C ALA A 117 18.71 -28.12 -8.86
N THR A 118 17.49 -28.07 -9.41
CA THR A 118 16.59 -29.23 -9.51
C THR A 118 16.88 -30.13 -10.72
N SER A 119 17.62 -29.65 -11.72
CA SER A 119 18.01 -30.45 -12.90
C SER A 119 19.38 -31.14 -12.76
N ALA A 120 20.05 -30.97 -11.62
CA ALA A 120 21.41 -31.45 -11.37
C ALA A 120 21.48 -32.53 -10.25
N GLY A 121 20.32 -33.00 -9.77
CA GLY A 121 20.18 -34.15 -8.87
C GLY A 121 19.15 -35.11 -9.44
#